data_AF-A0A3B0PB18-F1
#
_entry.id   AF-A0A3B0PB18-F1
#
_cell.length_a   1.000
_cell.length_b   1.000
_cell.length_c   1.000
_cell.angle_alpha   90.00
_cell.angle_beta   90.00
_cell.angle_gamma   90.00
#
_symmetry.space_group_name_H-M   'P 1'
#
loop_
_entity.id
_entity.type
_entity.pdbx_description
1 polymer ?
#
loop_
_entity_poly.entity_id
_entity_poly.type
_entity_poly.pdbx_seq_one_letter_code
_entity_poly.pdbx_strand_id
1 'polypeptide(L)'
;MSFIKRLFSKFKKKPDTVEEIKKKNQENSLFETTQEKFDDGLKKSSNSFSDIINQLSTKYVSLNEAFYEDLFDAFVQLDIGYNATKKIVDAIVEEIKYQKVVDPTLIKQIIIDKLFVYYIQDSEVNIDLNYQDHRQNVFLVVGVNGVGKTTSIAKLANYYKKLNKKVLLIAADTFRAGAIQQLNIW
;
A
#
# COMPACT_ATOMS: atom_id res chain seq x y z
N MET A 1 4.01 7.05 35.76
CA MET A 1 5.39 7.19 35.22
C MET A 1 5.62 6.12 34.18
N SER A 2 5.73 6.53 32.92
CA SER A 2 5.45 5.70 31.74
C SER A 2 6.48 4.57 31.48
N PHE A 3 5.93 3.40 31.14
CA PHE A 3 6.58 2.15 30.71
C PHE A 3 7.74 2.35 29.71
N ILE A 4 7.61 3.39 28.89
CA ILE A 4 8.55 3.84 27.86
C ILE A 4 9.93 4.17 28.46
N LYS A 5 9.97 4.81 29.65
CA LYS A 5 11.25 5.24 30.27
C LYS A 5 12.10 4.04 30.75
N ARG A 6 11.45 2.92 31.07
CA ARG A 6 12.09 1.65 31.48
C ARG A 6 12.59 0.84 30.26
N LEU A 7 11.99 1.06 29.10
CA LEU A 7 12.41 0.45 27.83
C LEU A 7 13.74 1.06 27.34
N PHE A 8 13.89 2.39 27.48
CA PHE A 8 15.07 3.11 27.00
C PHE A 8 16.33 2.96 27.86
N SER A 9 16.22 2.56 29.14
CA SER A 9 17.42 2.37 29.98
C SER A 9 18.20 1.09 29.64
N LYS A 10 17.55 0.11 29.00
CA LYS A 10 18.18 -1.16 28.60
C LYS A 10 19.10 -1.06 27.38
N PHE A 11 19.01 0.01 26.59
CA PHE A 11 19.78 0.16 25.33
C PHE A 11 21.17 0.79 25.49
N LYS A 12 21.59 1.13 26.72
CA LYS A 12 22.74 2.04 26.92
C LYS A 12 24.11 1.39 27.19
N LYS A 13 24.33 0.10 26.90
CA LYS A 13 25.67 -0.51 27.05
C LYS A 13 25.97 -1.60 25.99
N LYS A 14 26.74 -1.24 24.95
CA LYS A 14 27.87 -2.01 24.40
C LYS A 14 28.61 -1.22 23.28
N PRO A 15 29.92 -1.42 23.07
CA PRO A 15 30.71 -0.70 22.06
C PRO A 15 30.67 -1.31 20.65
N ASP A 16 30.06 -2.49 20.45
CA ASP A 16 29.85 -3.13 19.12
C ASP A 16 28.80 -2.40 18.25
N THR A 17 28.19 -1.37 18.79
CA THR A 17 27.00 -0.71 18.25
C THR A 17 27.30 0.19 17.04
N VAL A 18 28.54 0.63 16.80
CA VAL A 18 28.83 1.63 15.75
C VAL A 18 28.76 1.04 14.33
N GLU A 19 29.22 -0.19 14.12
CA GLU A 19 29.11 -0.87 12.82
C GLU A 19 27.69 -1.40 12.56
N GLU A 20 26.99 -1.89 13.59
CA GLU A 20 25.57 -2.22 13.50
C GLU A 20 24.71 -0.98 13.25
N ILE A 21 25.00 0.16 13.91
CA ILE A 21 24.32 1.43 13.65
C ILE A 21 24.63 1.91 12.23
N LYS A 22 25.86 1.75 11.70
CA LYS A 22 26.19 2.11 10.32
C LYS A 22 25.47 1.23 9.29
N LYS A 23 25.40 -0.09 9.49
CA LYS A 23 24.62 -1.00 8.63
C LYS A 23 23.13 -0.71 8.69
N LYS A 24 22.59 -0.48 9.90
CA LYS A 24 21.18 -0.16 10.14
C LYS A 24 20.82 1.24 9.62
N ASN A 25 21.75 2.20 9.63
CA ASN A 25 21.57 3.52 9.01
C ASN A 25 21.68 3.46 7.48
N GLN A 26 22.52 2.59 6.92
CA GLN A 26 22.55 2.35 5.46
C GLN A 26 21.26 1.68 4.98
N GLU A 27 20.75 0.66 5.70
CA GLU A 27 19.43 0.09 5.45
C GLU A 27 18.32 1.15 5.62
N ASN A 28 18.30 1.92 6.72
CA ASN A 28 17.28 2.95 6.96
C ASN A 28 17.30 4.08 5.92
N SER A 29 18.45 4.48 5.39
CA SER A 29 18.52 5.53 4.34
C SER A 29 17.91 5.10 2.99
N LEU A 30 17.84 3.79 2.70
CA LEU A 30 17.10 3.26 1.55
C LEU A 30 15.58 3.35 1.79
N PHE A 31 15.13 3.26 3.04
CA PHE A 31 13.71 3.24 3.43
C PHE A 31 13.13 4.63 3.77
N GLU A 32 13.90 5.58 4.29
CA GLU A 32 13.41 6.96 4.57
C GLU A 32 12.92 7.67 3.30
N THR A 33 13.55 7.39 2.15
CA THR A 33 13.07 7.89 0.84
C THR A 33 11.85 7.15 0.28
N THR A 34 11.37 6.09 0.96
CA THR A 34 10.26 5.25 0.48
C THR A 34 8.91 5.81 0.88
N GLN A 35 8.76 6.33 2.10
CA GLN A 35 7.47 6.87 2.58
C GLN A 35 7.07 8.14 1.82
N GLU A 36 7.98 9.10 1.66
CA GLU A 36 7.68 10.34 0.91
C GLU A 36 7.31 10.05 -0.55
N LYS A 37 8.01 9.12 -1.21
CA LYS A 37 7.68 8.69 -2.57
C LYS A 37 6.37 7.94 -2.65
N PHE A 38 6.05 7.16 -1.63
CA PHE A 38 4.79 6.45 -1.53
C PHE A 38 3.62 7.44 -1.37
N ASP A 39 3.75 8.40 -0.46
CA ASP A 39 2.77 9.45 -0.22
C ASP A 39 2.58 10.33 -1.46
N ASP A 40 3.67 10.73 -2.13
CA ASP A 40 3.61 11.52 -3.37
C ASP A 40 2.96 10.72 -4.52
N GLY A 41 3.28 9.43 -4.65
CA GLY A 41 2.68 8.54 -5.64
C GLY A 41 1.18 8.33 -5.45
N LEU A 42 0.69 8.38 -4.21
CA LEU A 42 -0.73 8.23 -3.88
C LEU A 42 -1.47 9.57 -3.75
N LYS A 43 -0.77 10.70 -3.77
CA LYS A 43 -1.32 12.03 -3.49
C LYS A 43 -2.58 12.35 -4.29
N LYS A 44 -2.60 12.01 -5.58
CA LYS A 44 -3.77 12.25 -6.44
C LYS A 44 -4.99 11.45 -5.98
N SER A 45 -4.83 10.15 -5.75
CA SER A 45 -5.91 9.26 -5.30
C SER A 45 -6.37 9.62 -3.88
N SER A 46 -5.43 9.93 -2.98
CA SER A 46 -5.71 10.34 -1.61
C SER A 46 -6.50 11.67 -1.54
N ASN A 47 -6.14 12.65 -2.37
CA ASN A 47 -6.88 13.91 -2.47
C ASN A 47 -8.29 13.66 -3.01
N SER A 48 -8.42 12.92 -4.11
CA SER A 48 -9.74 12.60 -4.70
C SER A 48 -10.64 11.87 -3.70
N PHE A 49 -10.10 10.91 -2.96
CA PHE A 49 -10.82 10.20 -1.91
C PHE A 49 -11.25 11.15 -0.79
N SER A 50 -10.33 11.98 -0.29
CA SER A 50 -10.60 12.94 0.79
C SER A 50 -11.70 13.93 0.42
N ASP A 51 -11.68 14.45 -0.81
CA ASP A 51 -12.67 15.39 -1.32
C ASP A 51 -14.07 14.76 -1.36
N ILE A 52 -14.18 13.54 -1.88
CA ILE A 52 -15.42 12.76 -1.91
C ILE A 52 -15.98 12.56 -0.49
N ILE A 53 -15.15 12.07 0.44
CA ILE A 53 -15.59 11.78 1.80
C ILE A 53 -16.04 13.07 2.52
N ASN A 54 -15.31 14.16 2.35
CA ASN A 54 -15.68 15.45 2.95
C ASN A 54 -17.01 15.98 2.39
N GLN A 55 -17.26 15.81 1.07
CA GLN A 55 -18.53 16.18 0.45
C GLN A 55 -19.69 15.34 1.00
N LEU A 56 -19.51 14.02 1.12
CA LEU A 56 -20.54 13.12 1.65
C LEU A 56 -20.84 13.41 3.12
N SER A 57 -19.82 13.66 3.94
CA SER A 57 -20.01 13.95 5.38
C SER A 57 -20.69 15.30 5.61
N THR A 58 -20.52 16.28 4.71
CA THR A 58 -21.10 17.63 4.88
C THR A 58 -22.49 17.77 4.28
N LYS A 59 -22.80 17.05 3.19
CA LYS A 59 -24.08 17.11 2.48
C LYS A 59 -25.23 16.47 3.27
N TYR A 60 -24.93 15.46 4.09
CA TYR A 60 -25.96 14.65 4.75
C TYR A 60 -25.92 14.82 6.27
N VAL A 61 -26.91 15.55 6.81
CA VAL A 61 -27.15 15.66 8.26
C VAL A 61 -27.90 14.44 8.81
N SER A 62 -28.64 13.74 7.93
CA SER A 62 -29.42 12.55 8.27
C SER A 62 -29.14 11.42 7.30
N LEU A 63 -28.92 10.21 7.85
CA LEU A 63 -28.82 8.97 7.09
C LEU A 63 -30.13 8.66 6.36
N ASN A 64 -30.16 8.93 5.06
CA ASN A 64 -31.25 8.61 4.15
C ASN A 64 -30.76 7.69 3.02
N GLU A 65 -31.68 7.21 2.19
CA GLU A 65 -31.38 6.39 1.02
C GLU A 65 -30.41 7.10 0.06
N ALA A 66 -30.55 8.42 -0.09
CA ALA A 66 -29.65 9.24 -0.90
C ALA A 66 -28.18 9.23 -0.41
N PHE A 67 -27.94 9.19 0.91
CA PHE A 67 -26.57 9.04 1.43
C PHE A 67 -25.97 7.69 1.03
N TYR A 68 -26.76 6.61 1.11
CA TYR A 68 -26.31 5.28 0.72
C TYR A 68 -25.95 5.24 -0.77
N GLU A 69 -26.84 5.76 -1.64
CA GLU A 69 -26.61 5.79 -3.09
C GLU A 69 -25.37 6.61 -3.45
N ASP A 70 -25.24 7.83 -2.93
CA ASP A 70 -24.09 8.70 -3.21
C ASP A 70 -22.77 8.07 -2.71
N LEU A 71 -22.77 7.43 -1.53
CA LEU A 71 -21.59 6.76 -1.00
C LEU A 71 -21.21 5.53 -1.84
N PHE A 72 -22.20 4.77 -2.31
CA PHE A 72 -22.01 3.63 -3.18
C PHE A 72 -21.39 4.05 -4.52
N ASP A 73 -21.99 5.03 -5.19
CA ASP A 73 -21.53 5.53 -6.49
C ASP A 73 -20.12 6.11 -6.39
N ALA A 74 -19.84 6.85 -5.32
CA ALA A 74 -18.51 7.37 -5.04
C ALA A 74 -17.45 6.26 -4.93
N PHE A 75 -17.77 5.15 -4.25
CA PHE A 75 -16.84 4.04 -4.06
C PHE A 75 -16.65 3.23 -5.34
N VAL A 76 -17.68 3.11 -6.18
CA VAL A 76 -17.56 2.54 -7.52
C VAL A 76 -16.64 3.40 -8.40
N GLN A 77 -16.77 4.73 -8.34
CA GLN A 77 -15.91 5.67 -9.07
C GLN A 77 -14.43 5.58 -8.65
N LEU A 78 -14.15 5.09 -7.43
CA LEU A 78 -12.81 4.87 -6.89
C LEU A 78 -12.22 3.49 -7.23
N ASP A 79 -12.82 2.76 -8.18
CA ASP A 79 -12.36 1.46 -8.65
C ASP A 79 -12.35 0.35 -7.57
N ILE A 80 -13.14 0.47 -6.51
CA ILE A 80 -13.25 -0.57 -5.44
C ILE A 80 -13.99 -1.82 -5.94
N GLY A 81 -14.86 -1.66 -6.92
CA GLY A 81 -15.64 -2.73 -7.53
C GLY A 81 -16.94 -3.06 -6.79
N TYR A 82 -17.98 -3.41 -7.55
CA TYR A 82 -19.37 -3.53 -7.07
C TYR A 82 -19.54 -4.37 -5.80
N ASN A 83 -19.01 -5.60 -5.79
CA ASN A 83 -19.22 -6.53 -4.67
C ASN A 83 -18.54 -6.06 -3.38
N ALA A 84 -17.35 -5.47 -3.48
CA ALA A 84 -16.63 -4.93 -2.34
C ALA A 84 -17.32 -3.67 -1.83
N THR A 85 -17.65 -2.74 -2.74
CA THR A 85 -18.41 -1.52 -2.41
C THR A 85 -19.68 -1.85 -1.65
N LYS A 86 -20.50 -2.78 -2.15
CA LYS A 86 -21.75 -3.19 -1.49
C LYS A 86 -21.52 -3.62 -0.04
N LYS A 87 -20.59 -4.56 0.19
CA LYS A 87 -20.26 -5.04 1.54
C LYS A 87 -19.79 -3.93 2.47
N ILE A 88 -18.92 -3.05 1.98
CA ILE A 88 -18.33 -1.97 2.78
C ILE A 88 -19.41 -0.93 3.13
N VAL A 89 -20.21 -0.50 2.15
CA VAL A 89 -21.26 0.52 2.35
C VAL A 89 -22.35 0.01 3.28
N ASP A 90 -22.78 -1.25 3.13
CA ASP A 90 -23.75 -1.89 4.04
C ASP A 90 -23.22 -1.84 5.49
N ALA A 91 -21.97 -2.24 5.70
CA ALA A 91 -21.34 -2.21 7.03
C ALA A 91 -21.16 -0.79 7.61
N ILE A 92 -20.91 0.22 6.76
CA ILE A 92 -20.85 1.63 7.17
C ILE A 92 -22.24 2.09 7.63
N VAL A 93 -23.26 1.87 6.81
CA VAL A 93 -24.62 2.35 7.10
C VAL A 93 -25.20 1.66 8.34
N GLU A 94 -24.94 0.37 8.53
CA GLU A 94 -25.32 -0.37 9.74
C GLU A 94 -24.67 0.23 11.00
N GLU A 95 -23.37 0.54 10.95
CA GLU A 95 -22.64 1.12 12.09
C GLU A 95 -23.15 2.51 12.46
N ILE A 96 -23.33 3.39 11.46
CA ILE A 96 -23.81 4.76 11.72
C ILE A 96 -25.24 4.71 12.28
N LYS A 97 -26.11 3.82 11.77
CA LYS A 97 -27.47 3.60 12.30
C LYS A 97 -27.44 3.06 13.73
N TYR A 98 -26.59 2.09 14.02
CA TYR A 98 -26.44 1.48 15.33
C TYR A 98 -25.98 2.50 16.39
N GLN A 99 -24.96 3.29 16.04
CA GLN A 99 -24.40 4.31 16.93
C GLN A 99 -25.20 5.63 16.94
N LYS A 100 -26.20 5.78 16.06
CA LYS A 100 -27.00 7.00 15.86
C LYS A 100 -26.13 8.24 15.63
N VAL A 101 -25.08 8.08 14.83
CA VAL A 101 -24.10 9.15 14.58
C VAL A 101 -24.67 10.15 13.58
N VAL A 102 -24.59 11.43 13.95
CA VAL A 102 -24.97 12.58 13.11
C VAL A 102 -23.82 13.56 12.89
N ASP A 103 -22.70 13.37 13.57
CA ASP A 103 -21.50 14.21 13.43
C ASP A 103 -20.74 13.83 12.15
N PRO A 104 -20.55 14.76 11.20
CA PRO A 104 -19.76 14.56 9.98
C PRO A 104 -18.36 13.99 10.24
N THR A 105 -17.72 14.41 11.33
CA THR A 105 -16.35 13.99 11.67
C THR A 105 -16.32 12.50 12.02
N LEU A 106 -17.30 12.06 12.80
CA LEU A 106 -17.42 10.66 13.20
C LEU A 106 -17.88 9.77 12.05
N ILE A 107 -18.76 10.26 11.16
CA ILE A 107 -19.12 9.56 9.91
C ILE A 107 -17.87 9.28 9.07
N LYS A 108 -17.03 10.30 8.86
CA LYS A 108 -15.76 10.16 8.14
C LYS A 108 -14.86 9.10 8.79
N GLN A 109 -14.74 9.12 10.12
CA GLN A 109 -13.93 8.12 10.84
C GLN A 109 -14.48 6.70 10.63
N ILE A 110 -15.79 6.51 10.75
CA ILE A 110 -16.44 5.21 10.53
C ILE A 110 -16.18 4.70 9.11
N ILE A 111 -16.27 5.55 8.10
CA ILE A 111 -15.98 5.17 6.71
C ILE A 111 -14.56 4.64 6.57
N ILE A 112 -13.57 5.37 7.10
CA ILE A 112 -12.15 4.97 7.05
C ILE A 112 -11.93 3.65 7.79
N ASP A 113 -12.51 3.53 8.99
CA ASP A 113 -12.35 2.34 9.83
C ASP A 113 -12.94 1.10 9.15
N LYS A 114 -14.13 1.19 8.55
CA LYS A 114 -14.76 0.06 7.84
C LYS A 114 -14.01 -0.33 6.57
N LEU A 115 -13.48 0.64 5.82
CA LEU A 115 -12.59 0.36 4.68
C LEU A 115 -11.33 -0.39 5.12
N PHE A 116 -10.71 0.05 6.21
CA PHE A 116 -9.51 -0.59 6.76
C PHE A 116 -9.81 -2.02 7.25
N VAL A 117 -10.90 -2.20 8.01
CA VAL A 117 -11.33 -3.52 8.48
C VAL A 117 -11.56 -4.47 7.31
N TYR A 118 -12.25 -4.02 6.26
CA TYR A 118 -12.46 -4.84 5.05
C TYR A 118 -11.14 -5.24 4.37
N TYR A 119 -10.18 -4.31 4.28
CA TYR A 119 -8.87 -4.58 3.69
C TYR A 119 -8.06 -5.64 4.47
N ILE A 120 -8.17 -5.66 5.80
CA ILE A 120 -7.42 -6.59 6.66
C ILE A 120 -8.15 -7.92 6.94
N GLN A 121 -9.42 -8.05 6.55
CA GLN A 121 -10.30 -9.15 6.99
C GLN A 121 -9.86 -10.52 6.47
N ASP A 122 -9.31 -10.59 5.26
CA ASP A 122 -8.97 -11.86 4.57
C ASP A 122 -7.46 -12.01 4.32
N SER A 123 -6.63 -11.22 5.00
CA SER A 123 -5.25 -10.99 4.59
C SER A 123 -4.22 -11.46 5.63
N GLU A 124 -3.79 -12.72 5.53
CA GLU A 124 -2.37 -13.04 5.75
C GLU A 124 -1.56 -12.49 4.56
N VAL A 125 -1.52 -11.16 4.39
CA VAL A 125 -0.78 -10.58 3.27
C VAL A 125 0.70 -10.61 3.63
N ASN A 126 1.34 -11.70 3.25
CA ASN A 126 2.78 -11.69 3.03
C ASN A 126 3.04 -10.90 1.73
N ILE A 127 3.42 -9.63 1.88
CA ILE A 127 3.81 -8.74 0.78
C ILE A 127 5.22 -9.03 0.24
N ASP A 128 5.98 -9.91 0.89
CA ASP A 128 7.34 -10.21 0.49
C ASP A 128 7.37 -11.22 -0.66
N LEU A 129 8.29 -11.00 -1.58
CA LEU A 129 8.67 -12.03 -2.54
C LEU A 129 9.26 -13.21 -1.76
N ASN A 130 8.83 -14.43 -2.09
CA ASN A 130 9.35 -15.67 -1.50
C ASN A 130 10.79 -15.96 -1.97
N TYR A 131 11.72 -15.11 -1.57
CA TYR A 131 13.14 -15.23 -1.81
C TYR A 131 13.77 -16.15 -0.77
N GLN A 132 14.55 -17.12 -1.22
CA GLN A 132 15.22 -18.09 -0.36
C GLN A 132 16.74 -17.92 -0.48
N ASP A 133 17.43 -17.66 0.64
CA ASP A 133 18.89 -17.56 0.64
C ASP A 133 19.54 -18.90 0.24
N HIS A 134 20.75 -18.81 -0.33
CA HIS A 134 21.52 -19.97 -0.83
C HIS A 134 20.83 -20.82 -1.92
N ARG A 135 19.75 -20.31 -2.51
CA ARG A 135 19.04 -20.95 -3.63
C ARG A 135 19.10 -20.06 -4.88
N GLN A 136 19.08 -20.69 -6.05
CA GLN A 136 18.76 -19.99 -7.30
C GLN A 136 17.26 -19.63 -7.28
N ASN A 137 16.97 -18.36 -7.05
CA ASN A 137 15.60 -17.84 -7.09
C ASN A 137 15.24 -17.48 -8.54
N VAL A 138 14.06 -17.90 -8.98
CA VAL A 138 13.56 -17.66 -10.34
C VAL A 138 12.22 -16.94 -10.23
N PHE A 139 12.15 -15.73 -10.79
CA PHE A 139 10.92 -14.94 -10.85
C PHE A 139 10.44 -14.88 -12.30
N LEU A 140 9.27 -15.45 -12.57
CA LEU A 140 8.59 -15.36 -13.86
C LEU A 140 7.56 -14.23 -13.81
N VAL A 141 7.74 -13.20 -14.64
CA VAL A 141 6.82 -12.06 -14.72
C VAL A 141 5.90 -12.22 -15.92
N VAL A 142 4.59 -12.27 -15.66
CA VAL A 142 3.54 -12.45 -16.67
C VAL A 142 2.61 -11.24 -16.72
N GLY A 143 1.91 -11.05 -17.84
CA GLY A 143 0.92 -9.98 -18.00
C GLY A 143 0.79 -9.50 -19.45
N VAL A 144 -0.21 -8.66 -19.71
CA VAL A 144 -0.48 -8.12 -21.06
C VAL A 144 0.49 -7.00 -21.46
N ASN A 145 0.41 -6.54 -22.70
CA ASN A 145 1.27 -5.45 -23.19
C ASN A 145 0.91 -4.12 -22.51
N GLY A 146 1.92 -3.28 -22.24
CA GLY A 146 1.72 -1.93 -21.70
C GLY A 146 1.63 -1.81 -20.18
N VAL A 147 1.43 -2.90 -19.42
CA VAL A 147 1.29 -2.85 -17.94
C VAL A 147 2.60 -2.65 -17.16
N GLY A 148 3.70 -2.36 -17.86
CA GLY A 148 4.99 -2.05 -17.22
C GLY A 148 5.87 -3.25 -16.85
N LYS A 149 5.63 -4.47 -17.39
CA LYS A 149 6.42 -5.68 -17.09
C LYS A 149 7.94 -5.47 -17.13
N THR A 150 8.47 -4.98 -18.27
CA THR A 150 9.91 -4.77 -18.46
C THR A 150 10.47 -3.75 -17.47
N THR A 151 9.74 -2.67 -17.22
CA THR A 151 10.12 -1.64 -16.24
C THR A 151 10.14 -2.21 -14.82
N SER A 152 9.16 -3.03 -14.45
CA SER A 152 9.13 -3.70 -13.14
C SER A 152 10.27 -4.71 -12.99
N ILE A 153 10.60 -5.47 -14.03
CA ILE A 153 11.76 -6.37 -14.05
C ILE A 153 13.06 -5.60 -13.80
N ALA A 154 13.26 -4.48 -14.50
CA ALA A 154 14.44 -3.63 -14.32
C ALA A 154 14.54 -3.04 -12.89
N LYS A 155 13.43 -2.55 -12.34
CA LYS A 155 13.35 -2.06 -10.96
C LYS A 155 13.71 -3.16 -9.95
N LEU A 156 13.16 -4.37 -10.13
CA LEU A 156 13.42 -5.51 -9.27
C LEU A 156 14.88 -5.97 -9.35
N ALA A 157 15.45 -6.00 -10.57
CA ALA A 157 16.85 -6.31 -10.78
C ALA A 157 17.78 -5.31 -10.08
N ASN A 158 17.49 -4.02 -10.21
CA ASN A 158 18.24 -2.96 -9.51
C ASN A 158 18.10 -3.07 -7.99
N TYR A 159 16.90 -3.38 -7.48
CA TYR A 159 16.66 -3.62 -6.05
C TYR A 159 17.56 -4.75 -5.51
N TYR A 160 17.55 -5.93 -6.14
CA TYR A 160 18.40 -7.04 -5.70
C TYR A 160 19.90 -6.80 -5.92
N LYS A 161 20.28 -6.06 -6.97
CA LYS A 161 21.67 -5.63 -7.20
C LYS A 161 22.15 -4.72 -6.07
N LYS A 162 21.32 -3.78 -5.59
CA LYS A 162 21.63 -2.92 -4.42
C LYS A 162 21.77 -3.72 -3.13
N LEU A 163 21.07 -4.85 -3.02
CA LEU A 163 21.25 -5.83 -1.94
C LEU A 163 22.46 -6.76 -2.16
N ASN A 164 23.36 -6.43 -3.08
CA ASN A 164 24.56 -7.20 -3.44
C ASN A 164 24.27 -8.65 -3.91
N LYS A 165 23.07 -8.93 -4.43
CA LYS A 165 22.74 -10.23 -5.03
C LYS A 165 23.18 -10.27 -6.49
N LYS A 166 23.55 -11.46 -6.98
CA LYS A 166 23.82 -11.69 -8.40
C LYS A 166 22.49 -11.83 -9.15
N VAL A 167 22.30 -11.06 -10.20
CA VAL A 167 21.06 -11.02 -10.99
C VAL A 167 21.36 -11.39 -12.44
N LEU A 168 20.54 -12.26 -13.01
CA LEU A 168 20.53 -12.62 -14.43
C LEU A 168 19.15 -12.28 -14.99
N LEU A 169 19.12 -11.55 -16.11
CA LEU A 169 17.88 -11.25 -16.85
C LEU A 169 17.78 -12.15 -18.07
N ILE A 170 16.59 -12.71 -18.30
CA ILE A 170 16.29 -13.58 -19.44
C ILE A 170 15.18 -12.91 -20.25
N ALA A 171 15.48 -12.53 -21.48
CA ALA A 171 14.53 -11.90 -22.39
C ALA A 171 13.62 -12.95 -23.06
N ALA A 172 12.63 -13.45 -22.31
CA ALA A 172 11.68 -14.47 -22.79
C ALA A 172 10.50 -13.89 -23.60
N ASP A 173 10.33 -12.56 -23.65
CA ASP A 173 9.35 -11.88 -24.51
C ASP A 173 9.89 -11.80 -25.95
N THR A 174 9.88 -12.94 -26.65
CA THR A 174 10.45 -13.10 -28.00
C THR A 174 9.54 -12.62 -29.13
N PHE A 175 8.27 -12.34 -28.83
CA PHE A 175 7.31 -11.86 -29.81
C PHE A 175 7.47 -10.35 -30.09
N ARG A 176 7.85 -9.58 -29.06
CA ARG A 176 8.04 -8.13 -29.19
C ARG A 176 9.50 -7.82 -29.50
N ALA A 177 9.79 -7.48 -30.76
CA ALA A 177 11.14 -7.13 -31.23
C ALA A 177 11.87 -6.09 -30.33
N GLY A 178 11.13 -5.11 -29.79
CA GLY A 178 11.69 -4.08 -28.90
C GLY A 178 11.89 -4.50 -27.44
N ALA A 179 11.37 -5.65 -26.99
CA ALA A 179 11.49 -6.07 -25.59
C ALA A 179 12.93 -6.45 -25.22
N ILE A 180 13.64 -7.11 -26.13
CA ILE A 180 15.07 -7.45 -25.97
C ILE A 180 15.91 -6.17 -25.90
N GLN A 181 15.68 -5.23 -26.82
CA GLN A 181 16.39 -3.94 -26.85
C GLN A 181 16.12 -3.12 -25.58
N GLN A 182 14.87 -3.12 -25.09
CA GLN A 182 14.50 -2.42 -23.88
C GLN A 182 15.21 -3.00 -22.66
N LEU A 183 15.33 -4.33 -22.54
CA LEU A 183 16.10 -4.96 -21.46
C LEU A 183 17.60 -4.64 -21.53
N ASN A 184 18.18 -4.45 -22.72
CA ASN A 184 19.59 -4.07 -22.86
C ASN A 184 19.90 -2.62 -22.45
N ILE A 185 18.90 -1.73 -22.45
CA ILE A 185 19.07 -0.32 -22.04
C ILE A 185 19.13 -0.19 -20.50
N TRP A 186 18.51 -1.12 -19.78
CA TRP A 186 18.41 -1.12 -18.31
C TRP A 186 19.54 -1.90 -17.64
#